data_AF-A0A8X6VQG7-F1
#
_entry.id   AF-A0A8X6VQG7-F1
#
_cell.length_a   1.000
_cell.length_b   1.000
_cell.length_c   1.000
_cell.angle_alpha   90.00
_cell.angle_beta   90.00
_cell.angle_gamma   90.00
#
_symmetry.space_group_name_H-M   'P 1'
#
loop_
_entity.id
_entity.type
_entity.pdbx_description
1 polymer ?
#
loop_
_entity_poly.entity_id
_entity_poly.type
_entity_poly.pdbx_seq_one_letter_code
_entity_poly.pdbx_strand_id
1 'polypeptide(L)'
;MVQNRAVDEAVSNVTEAIRNAADEAIPKTLNFHRKLCKPWWNSACQQAKKEQRRAWGIFRRYTTTDNLIAFKRAKALARKIRRQSQRESWIQYVSSISLSTTSQQLWRKIKAANGLYRDFTIPILETSTAIYSSPAC
;
A
#
# COMPACT_ATOMS: atom_id res chain seq x y z
N MET A 1 -1.26 5.27 54.84
CA MET A 1 -1.08 5.20 53.38
C MET A 1 -0.09 6.28 52.99
N VAL A 2 1.19 5.92 52.78
CA VAL A 2 2.26 6.88 52.50
C VAL A 2 2.18 7.27 51.02
N GLN A 3 1.99 8.56 50.76
CA GLN A 3 1.88 9.13 49.41
C GLN A 3 3.28 9.35 48.85
N ASN A 4 3.72 8.52 47.89
CA ASN A 4 5.05 8.56 47.29
C ASN A 4 5.17 9.59 46.14
N ARG A 5 4.48 10.74 46.28
CA ARG A 5 4.26 11.74 45.21
C ARG A 5 5.55 12.25 44.58
N ALA A 6 6.62 12.38 45.37
CA ALA A 6 7.91 12.89 44.90
C ALA A 6 8.62 11.91 43.94
N VAL A 7 8.47 10.61 44.17
CA VAL A 7 9.04 9.58 43.28
C VAL A 7 8.24 9.52 41.98
N ASP A 8 6.91 9.58 42.09
CA ASP A 8 6.02 9.58 40.93
C ASP A 8 6.26 10.81 40.04
N GLU A 9 6.50 11.99 40.63
CA GLU A 9 6.84 13.22 39.93
C GLU A 9 8.20 13.13 39.22
N ALA A 10 9.23 12.60 39.89
CA ALA A 10 10.54 12.41 39.28
C ALA A 10 10.49 11.44 38.08
N VAL A 11 9.74 10.35 38.20
CA VAL A 11 9.53 9.40 37.10
C VAL A 11 8.79 10.08 35.94
N SER A 12 7.75 10.86 36.23
CA SER A 12 6.99 11.58 35.21
C SER A 12 7.88 12.54 34.41
N ASN A 13 8.70 13.34 35.09
CA ASN A 13 9.61 14.29 34.46
C ASN A 13 10.63 13.62 33.53
N VAL A 14 11.23 12.50 33.97
CA VAL A 14 12.19 11.76 33.14
C VAL A 14 11.50 11.16 31.92
N THR A 15 10.31 10.57 32.08
CA THR A 15 9.57 10.00 30.94
C THR A 15 9.16 11.06 29.93
N GLU A 16 8.79 12.25 30.38
CA GLU A 16 8.41 13.34 29.50
C GLU A 16 9.61 13.91 28.74
N ALA A 17 10.76 14.07 29.42
CA ALA A 17 12.00 14.49 28.78
C ALA A 17 12.43 13.52 27.66
N ILE A 18 12.38 12.20 27.92
CA ILE A 18 12.70 11.19 26.91
C ILE A 18 11.73 11.24 25.73
N ARG A 19 10.43 11.39 25.99
CA ARG A 19 9.40 11.49 24.95
C ARG A 19 9.58 12.74 24.09
N ASN A 20 9.87 13.89 24.71
CA ASN A 20 10.07 15.15 24.00
C ASN A 20 11.33 15.10 23.14
N ALA A 21 12.44 14.59 23.69
CA ALA A 21 13.66 14.37 22.92
C ALA A 21 13.43 13.42 21.73
N ALA A 22 12.65 12.36 21.93
CA ALA A 22 12.29 11.44 20.86
C ALA A 22 11.40 12.11 19.80
N ASP A 23 10.42 12.91 20.19
CA ASP A 23 9.53 13.61 19.27
C ASP A 23 10.25 14.70 18.45
N GLU A 24 11.29 15.32 19.00
CA GLU A 24 12.14 16.29 18.29
C GLU A 24 13.16 15.60 17.38
N ALA A 25 13.79 14.51 17.83
CA ALA A 25 14.85 13.85 17.09
C ALA A 25 14.34 12.86 16.03
N ILE A 26 13.17 12.24 16.25
CA ILE A 26 12.59 11.22 15.38
C ILE A 26 11.40 11.82 14.63
N PRO A 27 11.55 12.19 13.35
CA PRO A 27 10.43 12.71 12.58
C PRO A 27 9.32 11.65 12.51
N LYS A 28 8.12 12.01 12.97
CA LYS A 28 6.94 11.14 12.88
C LYS A 28 6.60 10.91 11.41
N THR A 29 6.95 9.74 10.89
CA THR A 29 6.56 9.35 9.54
C THR A 29 5.07 9.03 9.55
N LEU A 30 4.28 9.83 8.81
CA LEU A 30 2.96 9.37 8.43
C LEU A 30 3.19 8.14 7.56
N ASN A 31 2.67 6.98 7.99
CA ASN A 31 2.70 5.72 7.24
C ASN A 31 1.83 5.80 5.96
N PHE A 32 2.03 6.82 5.13
CA PHE A 32 1.61 6.85 3.75
C PHE A 32 2.62 6.07 2.92
N HIS A 33 2.69 4.76 3.14
CA HIS A 33 2.86 3.90 1.98
C HIS A 33 1.66 4.20 1.09
N ARG A 34 1.84 5.11 0.13
CA ARG A 34 0.88 5.26 -0.96
C ARG A 34 0.82 3.88 -1.58
N LYS A 35 -0.18 3.07 -1.21
CA LYS A 35 -0.46 1.82 -1.89
C LYS A 35 -0.67 2.27 -3.32
N LEU A 36 0.32 1.99 -4.16
CA LEU A 36 0.30 2.32 -5.58
C LEU A 36 -0.80 1.47 -6.19
N CYS A 37 -2.02 1.97 -6.03
CA CYS A 37 -3.21 1.30 -6.44
C CYS A 37 -3.23 1.46 -7.94
N LYS A 38 -3.18 0.33 -8.65
CA LYS A 38 -3.32 0.34 -10.10
C LYS A 38 -4.57 1.17 -10.43
N PRO A 39 -4.54 2.09 -11.42
CA PRO A 39 -5.65 3.00 -11.67
C PRO A 39 -7.02 2.31 -11.88
N TRP A 40 -6.97 1.04 -12.31
CA TRP A 40 -8.12 0.18 -12.55
C TRP A 40 -8.56 -0.67 -11.35
N TRP A 41 -7.89 -0.54 -10.20
CA TRP A 41 -8.22 -1.30 -9.00
C TRP A 41 -9.41 -0.67 -8.27
N ASN A 42 -10.49 -1.43 -8.13
CA ASN A 42 -11.72 -0.99 -7.48
C ASN A 42 -12.21 -1.98 -6.40
N SER A 43 -13.29 -1.63 -5.71
CA SER A 43 -13.92 -2.46 -4.69
C SER A 43 -14.37 -3.83 -5.24
N ALA A 44 -14.84 -3.89 -6.48
CA ALA A 44 -15.22 -5.14 -7.15
C ALA A 44 -14.03 -6.10 -7.32
N CYS A 45 -12.87 -5.59 -7.74
CA CYS A 45 -11.63 -6.37 -7.82
C CYS A 45 -11.20 -6.88 -6.44
N GLN A 46 -11.33 -6.05 -5.40
CA GLN A 46 -11.00 -6.44 -4.03
C GLN A 46 -11.93 -7.56 -3.53
N GLN A 47 -13.23 -7.42 -3.75
CA GLN A 47 -14.23 -8.41 -3.35
C GLN A 47 -14.03 -9.74 -4.09
N ALA A 48 -13.85 -9.70 -5.41
CA ALA A 48 -13.60 -10.90 -6.20
C ALA A 48 -12.31 -11.62 -5.78
N LYS A 49 -11.25 -10.87 -5.43
CA LYS A 49 -10.01 -11.45 -4.88
C LYS A 49 -10.23 -12.07 -3.50
N LYS A 50 -11.06 -11.46 -2.65
CA LYS A 50 -11.43 -11.99 -1.32
C LYS A 50 -12.18 -13.32 -1.47
N GLU A 51 -13.16 -13.38 -2.37
CA GLU A 51 -13.93 -14.58 -2.66
C GLU A 51 -13.07 -15.70 -3.26
N GLN A 52 -12.21 -15.37 -4.21
CA GLN A 52 -11.23 -16.32 -4.76
C GLN A 52 -10.34 -16.91 -3.66
N ARG A 53 -9.84 -16.07 -2.74
CA ARG A 53 -9.02 -16.52 -1.60
C ARG A 53 -9.80 -17.38 -0.63
N ARG A 54 -11.06 -17.03 -0.35
CA ARG A 54 -11.96 -17.83 0.49
C ARG A 54 -12.16 -19.23 -0.10
N ALA A 55 -12.54 -19.30 -1.38
CA ALA A 55 -12.74 -20.58 -2.06
C ALA A 55 -11.44 -21.42 -2.13
N TRP A 56 -10.29 -20.76 -2.36
CA TRP A 56 -8.99 -21.42 -2.26
C TRP A 56 -8.71 -21.97 -0.87
N GLY A 57 -9.00 -21.20 0.18
CA GLY A 57 -8.82 -21.63 1.57
C GLY A 57 -9.65 -22.86 1.92
N ILE A 58 -10.90 -22.92 1.46
CA ILE A 58 -11.78 -24.08 1.64
C ILE A 58 -11.23 -25.29 0.88
N PHE A 59 -10.94 -25.15 -0.41
CA PHE A 59 -10.39 -26.24 -1.23
C PHE A 59 -9.05 -26.75 -0.69
N ARG A 60 -8.17 -25.86 -0.20
CA ARG A 60 -6.89 -26.23 0.39
C ARG A 60 -7.05 -27.05 1.67
N ARG A 61 -8.06 -26.76 2.49
CA ARG A 61 -8.34 -27.52 3.73
C ARG A 61 -9.06 -28.83 3.45
N TYR A 62 -9.99 -28.82 2.49
CA TYR A 62 -10.84 -29.96 2.15
C TYR A 62 -10.87 -30.13 0.63
N THR A 63 -10.03 -31.04 0.13
CA THR A 63 -9.84 -31.27 -1.31
C THR A 63 -10.94 -32.17 -1.88
N THR A 64 -12.16 -31.64 -1.98
CA THR A 64 -13.28 -32.29 -2.67
C THR A 64 -13.47 -31.74 -4.08
N THR A 65 -14.14 -32.51 -4.94
CA THR A 65 -14.48 -32.12 -6.32
C THR A 65 -15.34 -30.86 -6.37
N ASP A 66 -16.35 -30.76 -5.49
CA ASP A 66 -17.22 -29.59 -5.39
C ASP A 66 -16.45 -28.32 -4.99
N ASN A 67 -15.52 -28.45 -4.03
CA ASN A 67 -14.68 -27.34 -3.61
C ASN A 67 -13.73 -26.89 -4.74
N LEU A 68 -13.22 -27.83 -5.54
CA LEU A 68 -12.42 -27.52 -6.72
C LEU A 68 -13.24 -26.76 -7.78
N ILE A 69 -14.48 -27.19 -8.04
CA ILE A 69 -15.39 -26.51 -8.97
C ILE A 69 -15.70 -25.09 -8.47
N ALA A 70 -16.03 -24.93 -7.19
CA ALA A 70 -16.29 -23.64 -6.58
C ALA A 70 -15.07 -22.70 -6.68
N PHE A 71 -13.87 -23.21 -6.40
CA PHE A 71 -12.63 -22.44 -6.58
C PHE A 71 -12.38 -22.04 -8.04
N LYS A 72 -12.58 -22.96 -9.00
CA LYS A 72 -12.43 -22.67 -10.43
C LYS A 72 -13.42 -21.59 -10.89
N ARG A 73 -14.67 -21.65 -10.45
CA ARG A 73 -15.70 -20.61 -10.71
C ARG A 73 -15.26 -19.26 -10.15
N ALA A 74 -14.88 -19.19 -8.87
CA ALA A 74 -14.41 -17.96 -8.24
C ALA A 74 -13.16 -17.39 -8.93
N LYS A 75 -12.23 -18.25 -9.35
CA LYS A 75 -11.02 -17.86 -10.11
C LYS A 75 -11.37 -17.28 -11.49
N ALA A 76 -12.36 -17.87 -12.18
CA ALA A 76 -12.83 -17.35 -13.47
C ALA A 76 -13.53 -16.00 -13.32
N LEU A 77 -14.39 -15.83 -12.32
CA LEU A 77 -15.06 -14.57 -12.01
C LEU A 77 -14.07 -13.47 -11.65
N ALA A 78 -13.09 -13.75 -10.78
CA ALA A 78 -12.05 -12.78 -10.43
C ALA A 78 -11.22 -12.34 -11.66
N ARG A 79 -10.94 -13.26 -12.59
CA ARG A 79 -10.29 -12.93 -13.86
C ARG A 79 -11.16 -12.04 -14.74
N LYS A 80 -12.46 -12.33 -14.86
CA LYS A 80 -13.43 -11.54 -15.63
C LYS A 80 -13.51 -10.11 -15.09
N ILE A 81 -13.77 -9.96 -13.80
CA ILE A 81 -13.91 -8.65 -13.14
C ILE A 81 -12.63 -7.83 -13.32
N ARG A 82 -11.46 -8.44 -13.10
CA ARG A 82 -10.18 -7.75 -13.29
C ARG A 82 -10.00 -7.21 -14.72
N ARG A 83 -10.30 -8.03 -15.73
CA ARG A 83 -10.19 -7.61 -17.15
C ARG A 83 -11.18 -6.50 -17.48
N GLN A 84 -12.41 -6.61 -16.96
CA GLN A 84 -13.44 -5.60 -17.15
C GLN A 84 -13.04 -4.26 -16.53
N SER A 85 -12.59 -4.24 -15.28
CA SER A 85 -12.14 -3.01 -14.62
C SER A 85 -10.90 -2.39 -15.29
N GLN A 86 -9.97 -3.20 -15.80
CA GLN A 86 -8.86 -2.71 -16.63
C GLN A 86 -9.37 -2.00 -17.90
N ARG A 87 -10.30 -2.64 -18.61
CA ARG A 87 -10.89 -2.10 -19.85
C ARG A 87 -11.65 -0.80 -19.58
N GLU A 88 -12.52 -0.79 -18.59
CA GLU A 88 -13.35 0.38 -18.25
C GLU A 88 -12.49 1.57 -17.82
N SER A 89 -11.50 1.34 -16.96
CA SER A 89 -10.55 2.37 -16.54
C SER A 89 -9.74 2.91 -17.72
N TRP A 90 -9.33 2.05 -18.66
CA TRP A 90 -8.61 2.48 -19.86
C TRP A 90 -9.50 3.32 -20.79
N ILE A 91 -10.75 2.89 -21.03
CA ILE A 91 -11.71 3.65 -21.82
C ILE A 91 -11.92 5.03 -21.20
N GLN A 92 -12.21 5.10 -19.89
CA GLN A 92 -12.38 6.36 -19.18
C GLN A 92 -11.15 7.26 -19.28
N TYR A 93 -9.95 6.69 -19.18
CA TYR A 93 -8.72 7.45 -19.35
C TYR A 93 -8.58 8.01 -20.76
N VAL A 94 -8.75 7.19 -21.80
CA VAL A 94 -8.65 7.63 -23.20
C VAL A 94 -9.69 8.72 -23.48
N SER A 95 -10.92 8.58 -22.98
CA SER A 95 -11.96 9.60 -23.09
C SER A 95 -11.61 10.92 -22.37
N SER A 96 -10.74 10.90 -21.37
CA SER A 96 -10.30 12.10 -20.63
C SER A 96 -9.13 12.86 -21.28
N ILE A 97 -8.55 12.31 -22.35
CA ILE A 97 -7.42 12.95 -23.04
C ILE A 97 -7.95 14.17 -23.81
N SER A 98 -7.47 15.36 -23.44
CA SER A 98 -7.75 16.62 -24.12
C SER A 98 -6.44 17.32 -24.51
N LEU A 99 -6.53 18.39 -25.30
CA LEU A 99 -5.36 19.16 -25.77
C LEU A 99 -4.52 19.78 -24.61
N SER A 100 -5.08 19.87 -23.41
CA SER A 100 -4.37 20.34 -22.22
C SER A 100 -3.54 19.26 -21.51
N THR A 101 -3.68 17.98 -21.90
CA THR A 101 -2.92 16.89 -21.31
C THR A 101 -1.47 16.92 -21.78
N THR A 102 -0.54 17.15 -20.86
CA THR A 102 0.89 17.14 -21.17
C THR A 102 1.39 15.73 -21.47
N SER A 103 2.43 15.61 -22.31
CA SER A 103 3.10 14.34 -22.61
C SER A 103 3.58 13.63 -21.34
N GLN A 104 4.04 14.38 -20.34
CA GLN A 104 4.48 13.83 -19.05
C GLN A 104 3.33 13.15 -18.29
N GLN A 105 2.15 13.79 -18.22
CA GLN A 105 0.98 13.20 -17.57
C GLN A 105 0.51 11.94 -18.30
N LEU A 106 0.55 11.96 -19.63
CA LEU A 106 0.18 10.82 -20.47
C LEU A 106 1.07 9.61 -20.17
N TRP A 107 2.40 9.81 -20.21
CA TRP A 107 3.39 8.77 -19.93
C TRP A 107 3.31 8.27 -18.48
N ARG A 108 3.03 9.13 -17.49
CA ARG A 108 2.82 8.71 -16.10
C ARG A 108 1.63 7.76 -15.99
N LYS A 109 0.50 8.05 -16.65
CA LYS A 109 -0.68 7.18 -16.60
C LYS A 109 -0.50 5.87 -17.37
N ILE A 110 0.19 5.89 -18.52
CA ILE A 110 0.55 4.67 -19.27
C ILE A 110 1.42 3.75 -18.41
N LYS A 111 2.45 4.29 -17.76
CA LYS A 111 3.33 3.53 -16.85
C LYS A 111 2.56 2.96 -15.66
N ALA A 112 1.65 3.75 -15.07
CA ALA A 112 0.80 3.30 -13.98
C ALA A 112 -0.18 2.17 -14.40
N ALA A 113 -0.73 2.23 -15.61
CA ALA A 113 -1.61 1.19 -16.15
C ALA A 113 -0.88 -0.14 -16.35
N ASN A 114 0.36 -0.07 -16.88
CA ASN A 114 1.22 -1.22 -17.11
C ASN A 114 1.91 -1.76 -15.84
N GLY A 115 1.82 -1.04 -14.73
CA GLY A 115 2.52 -1.41 -13.48
C GLY A 115 4.03 -1.21 -13.56
N LEU A 116 4.52 -0.49 -14.55
CA LEU A 116 5.92 -0.07 -14.69
C LEU A 116 6.15 1.19 -13.86
N TYR A 117 5.92 1.09 -12.55
CA TYR A 117 6.08 2.22 -11.64
C TYR A 117 7.55 2.39 -11.25
N ARG A 118 7.98 3.64 -11.05
CA ARG A 118 9.30 3.90 -10.45
C ARG A 118 9.19 3.58 -8.98
N ASP A 119 9.91 2.56 -8.51
CA ASP A 119 9.97 2.28 -7.07
C ASP A 119 10.37 3.54 -6.31
N PHE A 120 9.79 3.70 -5.11
CA PHE A 120 10.16 4.77 -4.21
C PHE A 120 11.65 4.62 -3.91
N THR A 121 12.45 5.56 -4.39
CA THR A 121 13.84 5.67 -3.98
C THR A 121 13.83 6.15 -2.54
N ILE A 122 14.36 5.33 -1.63
CA ILE A 122 14.53 5.73 -0.23
C ILE A 122 15.40 6.99 -0.25
N PRO A 123 14.92 8.12 0.32
CA PRO A 123 15.70 9.34 0.34
C PRO A 123 16.99 9.07 1.10
N ILE A 124 18.11 9.41 0.47
CA ILE A 124 19.42 9.31 1.10
C ILE A 124 19.48 10.40 2.18
N LEU A 125 19.92 10.03 3.37
CA LEU A 125 20.14 10.99 4.45
C LEU A 125 21.37 11.82 4.11
N GLU A 126 21.14 13.07 3.73
CA GLU A 126 22.18 14.08 3.55
C GLU A 126 22.26 14.92 4.83
N THR A 127 23.36 14.78 5.57
CA THR A 127 23.76 15.78 6.56
C THR A 127 24.80 16.69 5.91
N SER A 128 24.94 17.93 6.40
CA SER A 128 25.84 18.96 5.83
C SER A 128 27.31 18.53 5.62
N THR A 129 27.71 17.37 6.15
CA THR A 129 29.06 16.83 6.05
C THR A 129 29.14 15.39 5.51
N ALA A 130 28.03 14.68 5.25
CA ALA A 130 28.09 13.29 4.76
C ALA A 130 26.78 12.78 4.14
N ILE A 131 26.93 11.93 3.11
CA ILE A 131 25.88 11.19 2.41
C ILE A 131 25.92 9.73 2.89
N TYR A 132 24.88 9.26 3.58
CA TYR A 132 24.82 7.89 4.10
C TYR A 132 23.90 7.03 3.21
N SER A 133 24.48 6.23 2.33
CA SER A 133 23.81 5.12 1.64
C SER A 133 24.05 3.80 2.38
N SER A 134 23.01 2.95 2.46
CA SER A 134 23.13 1.58 3.00
C SER A 134 24.23 0.80 2.24
N PRO A 135 25.01 -0.07 2.90
CA PRO A 135 26.06 -0.81 2.23
C PRO A 135 25.46 -1.73 1.16
N ALA A 136 26.16 -1.84 0.04
CA ALA A 136 25.86 -2.81 -0.99
C ALA A 136 25.89 -4.23 -0.39
N CYS A 137 24.77 -4.94 -0.52
CA CYS A 137 24.79 -6.39 -0.70
C CYS A 137 24.66 -6.67 -2.20
#